data_AF-A0A8K1R3P4-F1
#
_entry.id   AF-A0A8K1R3P4-F1
#
_cell.length_a   1.000
_cell.length_b   1.000
_cell.length_c   1.000
_cell.angle_alpha   90.00
_cell.angle_beta   90.00
_cell.angle_gamma   90.00
#
_symmetry.space_group_name_H-M   'P 1'
#
loop_
_entity.id
_entity.type
_entity.pdbx_description
1 polymer ?
#
loop_
_entity_poly.entity_id
_entity_poly.type
_entity_poly.pdbx_seq_one_letter_code
_entity_poly.pdbx_strand_id
1 'polypeptide(L)'
;MDPPLIVQEYVELSMSGSTGERSFADIITSIRYWVIHSITIPSLFIAGWLFVSTGLAYDVFGSPRPNEYFTESRQGIPLITGRFDSLEQLDEFSRSF
;
A
#
# COMPACT_ATOMS: atom_id res chain seq x y z
N MET A 1 57.50 -13.38 5.50
CA MET A 1 56.93 -13.46 4.14
C MET A 1 55.65 -14.24 4.29
N ASP A 2 54.52 -13.53 4.29
CA ASP A 2 53.21 -14.17 4.44
C ASP A 2 52.83 -14.89 3.13
N PRO A 3 52.24 -16.09 3.18
CA PRO A 3 51.86 -16.84 1.98
C PRO A 3 50.71 -16.14 1.26
N PRO A 4 50.61 -16.27 -0.08
CA PRO A 4 49.58 -15.60 -0.86
C PRO A 4 48.20 -16.17 -0.53
N LEU A 5 47.21 -15.29 -0.32
CA LEU A 5 45.80 -15.62 -0.13
C LEU A 5 45.37 -16.71 -1.11
N ILE A 6 44.90 -17.83 -0.57
CA ILE A 6 44.50 -19.01 -1.34
C ILE A 6 43.21 -18.63 -2.09
N VAL A 7 43.07 -19.09 -3.34
CA VAL A 7 41.90 -18.85 -4.22
C VAL A 7 40.55 -19.04 -3.51
N GLN A 8 40.50 -19.93 -2.51
CA GLN A 8 39.34 -20.15 -1.64
C GLN A 8 38.87 -18.87 -0.92
N GLU A 9 39.80 -18.08 -0.39
CA GLU A 9 39.54 -16.85 0.36
C GLU A 9 39.10 -15.72 -0.58
N TYR A 10 39.63 -15.66 -1.81
CA TYR A 10 39.11 -14.75 -2.85
C TYR A 10 37.68 -15.09 -3.28
N VAL A 11 37.35 -16.38 -3.37
CA VAL A 11 35.98 -16.83 -3.67
C VAL A 11 35.06 -16.48 -2.50
N GLU A 12 35.46 -16.74 -1.25
CA GLU A 12 34.70 -16.33 -0.06
C GLU A 12 34.51 -14.81 0.02
N LEU A 13 35.54 -14.02 -0.26
CA LEU A 13 35.47 -12.55 -0.26
C LEU A 13 34.60 -12.01 -1.41
N SER A 14 34.52 -12.72 -2.54
CA SER A 14 33.58 -12.39 -3.63
C SER A 14 32.13 -12.77 -3.32
N MET A 15 31.92 -13.82 -2.50
CA MET A 15 30.60 -14.26 -2.05
C MET A 15 30.11 -13.47 -0.82
N SER A 16 31.01 -12.86 -0.04
CA SER A 16 30.65 -12.12 1.18
C SER A 16 29.88 -10.81 0.93
N GLY A 17 29.71 -10.40 -0.33
CA GLY A 17 28.93 -9.22 -0.74
C GLY A 17 27.62 -9.56 -1.47
N SER A 18 27.29 -10.84 -1.67
CA SER A 18 26.07 -11.27 -2.36
C SER A 18 25.14 -11.98 -1.39
N THR A 19 23.94 -11.43 -1.21
CA THR A 19 22.87 -12.01 -0.39
C THR A 19 22.16 -13.19 -1.07
N GLY A 20 22.56 -13.53 -2.31
CA GLY A 20 22.08 -14.70 -3.05
C GLY A 20 20.84 -14.48 -3.90
N GLU A 21 20.18 -13.32 -3.82
CA GLU A 21 19.08 -12.97 -4.70
C GLU A 21 19.56 -12.57 -6.10
N ARG A 22 18.68 -12.74 -7.08
CA ARG A 22 18.90 -12.26 -8.44
C ARG A 22 18.92 -10.72 -8.44
N SER A 23 19.88 -10.13 -9.15
CA SER A 23 19.98 -8.67 -9.25
C SER A 23 18.71 -8.06 -9.86
N PHE A 24 18.31 -6.87 -9.39
CA PHE A 24 17.14 -6.16 -9.94
C PHE A 24 17.30 -5.84 -11.42
N ALA A 25 18.50 -5.47 -11.86
CA ALA A 25 18.79 -5.19 -13.27
C ALA A 25 18.49 -6.40 -14.15
N ASP A 26 18.86 -7.62 -13.71
CA ASP A 26 18.54 -8.85 -14.45
C ASP A 26 17.04 -9.17 -14.43
N ILE A 27 16.33 -8.80 -13.37
CA ILE A 27 14.88 -9.00 -13.24
C ILE A 27 14.14 -8.10 -14.21
N ILE A 28 14.36 -6.79 -14.17
CA ILE A 28 13.62 -5.80 -14.98
C ILE A 28 13.98 -5.83 -16.46
N THR A 29 15.14 -6.38 -16.84
CA THR A 29 15.50 -6.57 -18.26
C THR A 29 15.00 -7.90 -18.83
N SER A 30 14.46 -8.79 -17.98
CA SER A 30 13.99 -10.11 -18.42
C SER A 30 12.64 -10.03 -19.13
N ILE A 31 12.53 -10.70 -20.28
CA ILE A 31 11.26 -10.84 -21.01
C ILE A 31 10.20 -11.53 -20.13
N ARG A 32 10.56 -12.60 -19.40
CA ARG A 32 9.63 -13.33 -18.52
C ARG A 32 9.02 -12.43 -17.46
N TYR A 33 9.82 -11.51 -16.90
CA TYR A 33 9.33 -10.54 -15.92
C TYR A 33 8.23 -9.69 -16.53
N TRP A 34 8.45 -9.12 -17.72
CA TRP A 34 7.46 -8.28 -18.40
C TRP A 34 6.24 -9.04 -18.95
N VAL A 35 6.38 -10.31 -19.36
CA VAL A 35 5.22 -11.14 -19.74
C VAL A 35 4.23 -11.25 -18.58
N ILE A 36 4.72 -11.38 -17.34
CA ILE A 36 3.87 -11.47 -16.15
C ILE A 36 3.41 -10.08 -15.68
N HIS A 37 4.33 -9.12 -15.63
CA HIS A 37 4.07 -7.80 -15.04
C HIS A 37 3.29 -6.87 -15.97
N SER A 38 3.28 -7.12 -17.28
CA SER A 38 2.40 -6.40 -18.22
C SER A 38 0.91 -6.70 -18.01
N ILE A 39 0.56 -7.79 -17.32
CA ILE A 39 -0.83 -8.11 -16.96
C ILE A 39 -1.10 -7.74 -15.50
N THR A 40 -0.22 -8.17 -14.58
CA THR A 40 -0.46 -7.99 -13.15
C THR A 40 -0.39 -6.53 -12.69
N ILE A 41 0.52 -5.71 -13.25
CA ILE A 41 0.61 -4.28 -12.89
C ILE A 41 -0.64 -3.51 -13.36
N PRO A 42 -1.06 -3.56 -14.64
CA PRO A 42 -2.29 -2.88 -15.05
C PRO A 42 -3.54 -3.41 -14.33
N SER A 43 -3.59 -4.71 -14.03
CA SER A 43 -4.71 -5.29 -13.29
C SER A 43 -4.82 -4.71 -11.87
N LEU A 44 -3.71 -4.63 -11.13
CA LEU A 44 -3.70 -4.00 -9.81
C LEU A 44 -4.02 -2.50 -9.88
N PHE A 45 -3.55 -1.81 -10.92
CA PHE A 45 -3.87 -0.40 -11.14
C PHE A 45 -5.38 -0.19 -11.34
N ILE A 46 -6.01 -1.00 -12.19
CA ILE A 46 -7.46 -0.94 -12.44
C ILE A 46 -8.24 -1.34 -11.19
N ALA A 47 -7.79 -2.34 -10.43
CA ALA A 47 -8.41 -2.72 -9.18
C ALA A 47 -8.41 -1.56 -8.16
N GLY A 48 -7.27 -0.88 -8.00
CA GLY A 48 -7.16 0.32 -7.16
C GLY A 48 -8.01 1.48 -7.66
N TRP A 49 -8.07 1.68 -8.97
CA TRP A 49 -8.96 2.68 -9.58
C TRP A 49 -10.43 2.38 -9.25
N LEU A 50 -10.89 1.15 -9.49
CA LEU A 50 -12.26 0.73 -9.21
C LEU A 50 -12.61 0.83 -7.72
N PHE A 51 -11.67 0.51 -6.84
CA PHE A 51 -11.85 0.64 -5.40
C PHE A 51 -12.23 2.06 -4.98
N VAL A 52 -11.67 3.10 -5.62
CA VAL A 52 -12.02 4.50 -5.37
C VAL A 52 -13.23 4.94 -6.20
N SER A 53 -13.25 4.62 -7.49
CA SER A 53 -14.26 5.15 -8.42
C SER A 53 -15.67 4.60 -8.19
N THR A 54 -15.78 3.40 -7.61
CA THR A 54 -17.08 2.81 -7.22
C THR A 54 -17.63 3.36 -5.91
N GLY A 55 -16.83 4.12 -5.16
CA GLY A 55 -17.19 4.63 -3.85
C GLY A 55 -16.84 3.69 -2.68
N LEU A 56 -16.40 2.45 -2.96
CA LEU A 56 -16.12 1.44 -1.94
C LEU A 56 -15.09 1.91 -0.89
N ALA A 57 -14.10 2.71 -1.29
CA ALA A 57 -13.13 3.28 -0.36
C ALA A 57 -13.78 4.14 0.74
N TYR A 58 -14.80 4.93 0.40
CA TYR A 58 -15.51 5.77 1.38
C TYR A 58 -16.26 4.89 2.38
N ASP A 59 -16.91 3.84 1.89
CA ASP A 59 -17.72 2.94 2.71
C ASP A 59 -16.84 2.05 3.62
N VAL A 60 -15.70 1.54 3.13
CA VAL A 60 -14.77 0.70 3.91
C VAL A 60 -14.08 1.48 5.03
N PHE A 61 -13.67 2.71 4.74
CA PHE A 61 -12.90 3.51 5.70
C PHE A 61 -13.76 4.50 6.50
N GLY A 62 -15.06 4.60 6.22
CA GLY A 62 -15.93 5.61 6.83
C GLY A 62 -15.49 7.04 6.53
N SER A 63 -14.82 7.26 5.40
CA SER A 63 -14.39 8.59 4.98
C SER A 63 -15.58 9.33 4.38
N PRO A 64 -15.97 10.51 4.87
CA PRO A 64 -17.07 11.26 4.28
C PRO A 64 -16.74 11.64 2.83
N ARG A 65 -17.71 11.47 1.93
CA ARG A 65 -17.63 12.06 0.58
C ARG A 65 -17.66 13.58 0.68
N PRO A 66 -17.26 14.32 -0.37
CA PRO A 66 -17.27 15.79 -0.34
C PRO A 66 -18.62 16.41 0.04
N ASN A 67 -19.73 15.74 -0.25
CA ASN A 67 -21.09 16.17 0.08
C ASN A 67 -21.61 15.61 1.42
N GLU A 68 -20.81 14.86 2.17
CA GLU A 68 -21.19 14.18 3.43
C GLU A 68 -20.44 14.78 4.65
N TYR A 69 -19.73 15.89 4.51
CA TYR A 69 -19.12 16.54 5.69
C TYR A 69 -20.17 17.25 6.56
N PHE A 70 -21.13 17.91 5.90
CA PHE A 70 -22.21 18.67 6.52
C PHE A 70 -23.53 18.31 5.87
N THR A 71 -24.59 18.26 6.67
CA THR A 71 -25.94 17.93 6.20
C THR A 71 -26.82 19.17 6.30
N GLU A 72 -27.97 19.17 5.63
CA GLU A 72 -28.88 20.33 5.67
C GLU A 72 -29.30 20.69 7.11
N SER A 73 -29.46 19.68 7.97
CA SER A 73 -29.83 19.86 9.37
C SER A 73 -28.62 20.09 10.30
N ARG A 74 -27.40 19.69 9.92
CA ARG A 74 -26.19 19.82 10.74
C ARG A 74 -25.08 20.59 10.03
N GLN A 75 -24.92 21.84 10.42
CA GLN A 75 -23.83 22.73 9.99
C GLN A 75 -22.67 22.83 11.02
N GLY A 76 -22.79 22.15 12.17
CA GLY A 76 -21.72 22.03 13.16
C GLY A 76 -20.75 20.89 12.82
N ILE A 77 -19.51 20.98 13.32
CA ILE A 77 -18.49 19.94 13.16
C ILE A 77 -18.89 18.69 13.97
N PRO A 78 -18.91 17.48 13.37
CA PRO A 78 -19.20 16.23 14.08
C PRO A 78 -18.03 15.79 14.97
N LEU A 79 -17.83 16.51 16.08
CA LEU A 79 -16.76 16.24 17.03
C LEU A 79 -17.21 15.19 18.07
N ILE A 80 -16.45 14.11 18.20
CA ILE A 80 -16.65 13.13 19.27
C ILE A 80 -16.21 13.75 20.60
N THR A 81 -17.11 13.81 21.57
CA THR A 81 -16.88 14.43 22.88
C THR A 81 -16.89 13.43 24.03
N GLY A 82 -17.47 12.25 23.80
CA GLY A 82 -17.59 11.20 24.80
C GLY A 82 -16.78 9.96 24.41
N ARG A 83 -16.06 9.39 25.38
CA ARG A 83 -15.17 8.24 25.16
C ARG A 83 -15.92 6.91 25.11
N PHE A 84 -16.96 6.76 25.92
CA PHE A 84 -17.63 5.47 26.11
C PHE A 84 -18.84 5.29 25.19
N ASP A 85 -19.35 6.38 24.65
CA ASP A 85 -20.49 6.51 23.73
C ASP A 85 -20.04 6.97 22.32
N SER A 86 -18.74 6.95 22.03
CA SER A 86 -18.18 7.46 20.77
C SER A 86 -18.75 6.79 19.51
N LEU A 87 -19.07 5.50 19.58
CA LEU A 87 -19.67 4.78 18.45
C LEU A 87 -21.11 5.20 18.18
N GLU A 88 -21.88 5.45 19.25
CA GLU A 88 -23.25 5.95 19.14
C GLU A 88 -23.26 7.39 18.61
N GLN A 89 -22.36 8.25 19.11
CA GLN A 89 -22.18 9.61 18.59
C GLN A 89 -21.82 9.58 17.09
N LEU A 90 -20.94 8.69 16.66
CA LEU A 90 -20.56 8.57 15.25
C LEU A 90 -21.70 8.07 14.36
N ASP A 91 -22.51 7.13 14.83
CA ASP A 91 -23.71 6.65 14.11
C ASP A 91 -24.77 7.75 14.00
N GLU A 92 -25.03 8.51 15.06
CA GLU A 92 -25.92 9.68 15.03
C GLU A 92 -25.44 10.72 14.00
N PHE A 93 -24.12 11.00 13.99
CA PHE A 93 -23.53 11.89 13.02
C PHE A 93 -23.61 11.39 11.58
N SER A 94 -23.71 10.07 11.37
CA SER A 94 -23.72 9.44 10.06
C SER A 94 -25.13 9.17 9.51
N ARG A 95 -26.14 9.04 10.38
CA ARG A 95 -27.54 8.81 9.98
C ARG A 95 -28.21 10.00 9.28
N SER A 96 -27.59 11.18 9.32
CA SER A 96 -28.15 12.41 8.75
C SER A 96 -27.83 12.63 7.26
N PHE A 97 -27.14 11.69 6.62
CA PHE A 97 -26.77 11.72 5.19
C PHE A 97 -27.86 11.18 4.27
#